data_AF-A0A9P5PYB8-F1
#
_entry.id   AF-A0A9P5PYB8-F1
#
_cell.length_a   1.000
_cell.length_b   1.000
_cell.length_c   1.000
_cell.angle_alpha   90.00
_cell.angle_beta   90.00
_cell.angle_gamma   90.00
#
_symmetry.space_group_name_H-M   'P 1'
#
loop_
_entity.id
_entity.type
_entity.pdbx_description
1 polymer ?
#
loop_
_entity_poly.entity_id
_entity_poly.type
_entity_poly.pdbx_seq_one_letter_code
_entity_poly.pdbx_strand_id
1 'polypeptide(L)'
;MRRKRPTSSRQKKEELKIKRAVKRGDKSPPPPKHRDRRKLTRPPNTLAESSKRLQSSFVKPTQNYLDQTKMLASTVPLLRPIPPEAAIFTESYADRPNLDELTCPRRPKWRYDMSKKDVERNEEGLHKKWLEQTDTILEKWRLEVVEPEDDIDQESAEAYSIRSPSSFERNLEVWRQLWRVTEISQIILVLIDSRCPLLHYPPSLASFLSNRKVILVLTKTDITGPLRSNAWVDYLRGTIPGLRVVQVQSYSSKEQGFYHQGRVEYEARIPQTLREQLVDAIRELHTQLLEPPEKEKTNPERLRNWKPPVKRDINWGIAESVHAQQASANHEVDPEEPPFLTIGLVGQPNVGKSSLLNSLFGESRVRASKTPGKTKHYQTLFLTPEIRLVDCPGLVMPNYVPMEMQVLSGVLPISRVSAIPACVHYILQLLPLEEIFKLTHPNATEPPVADNRTWREGMKRAVDKSTFWTAMDVLVAFANKKGWVTAKAGRPDVSRAGNASKISFISELYLVYSNAHCVSLACSSRRSSPLGLLASWYSFIVS
;
A
#
# COMPACT_ATOMS: atom_id res chain seq x y z
N MET A 1 -30.60 -11.25 17.47
CA MET A 1 -30.04 -11.41 18.84
C MET A 1 -31.20 -11.39 19.83
N ARG A 2 -31.31 -12.37 20.73
CA ARG A 2 -32.38 -12.40 21.74
C ARG A 2 -32.11 -11.27 22.75
N ARG A 3 -33.01 -10.28 22.86
CA ARG A 3 -32.88 -9.13 23.76
C ARG A 3 -32.76 -9.65 25.21
N LYS A 4 -31.68 -9.31 25.92
CA LYS A 4 -31.52 -9.72 27.33
C LYS A 4 -32.65 -9.07 28.14
N ARG A 5 -33.36 -9.86 28.94
CA ARG A 5 -34.35 -9.34 29.90
C ARG A 5 -33.62 -8.42 30.90
N PRO A 6 -34.14 -7.20 31.16
CA PRO A 6 -33.55 -6.32 32.15
C PRO A 6 -33.64 -6.96 33.55
N THR A 7 -32.54 -6.96 34.29
CA THR A 7 -32.51 -7.43 35.68
C THR A 7 -33.17 -6.38 36.59
N SER A 8 -33.99 -6.84 37.52
CA SER A 8 -34.66 -5.98 38.50
C SER A 8 -33.64 -5.20 39.34
N SER A 9 -33.94 -3.93 39.64
CA SER A 9 -33.10 -3.07 40.49
C SER A 9 -32.80 -3.69 41.85
N ARG A 10 -33.74 -4.48 42.38
CA ARG A 10 -33.57 -5.24 43.63
C ARG A 10 -32.51 -6.34 43.51
N GLN A 11 -32.55 -7.14 42.44
CA GLN A 11 -31.55 -8.18 42.17
C GLN A 11 -30.15 -7.60 42.01
N LYS A 12 -30.03 -6.45 41.34
CA LYS A 12 -28.73 -5.78 41.15
C LYS A 12 -28.13 -5.27 42.47
N LYS A 13 -28.98 -4.83 43.41
CA LYS A 13 -28.56 -4.37 44.74
C LYS A 13 -28.08 -5.54 45.62
N GLU A 14 -28.76 -6.69 45.53
CA GLU A 14 -28.36 -7.92 46.24
C GLU A 14 -27.05 -8.50 45.67
N GLU A 15 -26.88 -8.54 44.35
CA GLU A 15 -25.61 -8.97 43.71
C GLU A 15 -24.42 -8.09 44.13
N LEU A 16 -24.63 -6.78 44.26
CA LEU A 16 -23.59 -5.86 44.73
C LEU A 16 -23.24 -6.07 46.21
N LYS A 17 -24.22 -6.37 47.06
CA LYS A 17 -23.98 -6.74 48.47
C LYS A 17 -23.17 -8.03 48.57
N ILE A 18 -23.51 -9.05 47.78
CA ILE A 18 -22.79 -10.33 47.76
C ILE A 18 -21.35 -10.11 47.28
N LYS A 19 -21.12 -9.33 46.21
CA LYS A 19 -19.76 -9.00 45.75
C LYS A 19 -18.93 -8.26 46.80
N ARG A 20 -19.54 -7.36 47.58
CA ARG A 20 -18.85 -6.64 48.65
C ARG A 20 -18.51 -7.56 49.82
N ALA A 21 -19.40 -8.48 50.19
CA ALA A 21 -19.14 -9.50 51.21
C ALA A 21 -18.01 -10.46 50.81
N VAL A 22 -17.99 -10.90 49.54
CA VAL A 22 -16.90 -11.74 49.00
C VAL A 22 -15.57 -10.98 48.99
N LYS A 23 -15.56 -9.68 48.67
CA LYS A 23 -14.33 -8.87 48.67
C LYS A 23 -13.81 -8.58 50.09
N ARG A 24 -14.67 -8.63 51.11
CA ARG A 24 -14.30 -8.50 52.53
C ARG A 24 -13.87 -9.82 53.18
N GLY A 25 -14.05 -10.96 52.49
CA GLY A 25 -13.72 -12.29 53.01
C GLY A 25 -14.85 -12.98 53.78
N ASP A 26 -15.99 -12.30 53.98
CA ASP A 26 -17.12 -12.81 54.78
C ASP A 26 -17.89 -13.96 54.10
N LYS A 27 -17.74 -14.15 52.78
CA LYS A 27 -18.40 -15.21 52.00
C LYS A 27 -17.49 -15.75 50.91
N SER A 28 -17.53 -17.07 50.71
CA SER A 28 -16.84 -17.73 49.60
C SER A 28 -17.45 -17.34 48.23
N PRO A 29 -16.63 -17.20 47.17
CA PRO A 29 -17.14 -16.85 45.85
C PRO A 29 -18.05 -17.96 45.30
N PRO A 30 -19.16 -17.60 44.63
CA PRO A 30 -20.07 -18.60 44.07
C PRO A 30 -19.37 -19.41 42.96
N PRO A 31 -19.72 -20.70 42.79
CA PRO A 31 -19.11 -21.56 41.79
C PRO A 31 -19.35 -21.00 40.38
N PRO A 32 -18.38 -21.16 39.45
CA PRO A 32 -18.52 -20.67 38.09
C PRO A 32 -19.73 -21.34 37.42
N LYS A 33 -20.70 -20.54 36.98
CA LYS A 33 -21.83 -21.05 36.21
C LYS A 33 -21.30 -21.69 34.92
N HIS A 34 -21.32 -23.02 34.86
CA HIS A 34 -21.13 -23.76 33.61
C HIS A 34 -22.20 -23.31 32.62
N ARG A 35 -21.80 -22.46 31.66
CA ARG A 35 -22.63 -22.20 30.50
C ARG A 35 -22.52 -23.43 29.63
N ASP A 36 -23.58 -24.23 29.58
CA ASP A 36 -23.82 -25.15 28.48
C ASP A 36 -23.91 -24.34 27.19
N ARG A 37 -22.75 -24.09 26.58
CA ARG A 37 -22.65 -23.75 25.17
C ARG A 37 -22.90 -25.03 24.41
N ARG A 38 -24.16 -25.48 24.32
CA ARG A 38 -24.58 -26.20 23.12
C ARG A 38 -24.27 -25.25 21.96
N LYS A 39 -23.15 -25.49 21.28
CA LYS A 39 -22.85 -24.90 19.97
C LYS A 39 -23.98 -25.37 19.08
N LEU A 40 -25.02 -24.56 18.95
CA LEU A 40 -25.82 -24.55 17.74
C LEU A 40 -24.82 -24.19 16.64
N THR A 41 -24.30 -25.23 15.98
CA THR A 41 -23.61 -25.14 14.71
C THR A 41 -24.60 -24.51 13.74
N ARG A 42 -24.60 -23.18 13.71
CA ARG A 42 -25.11 -22.48 12.54
C ARG A 42 -24.39 -23.09 11.35
N PRO A 43 -25.10 -23.50 10.29
CA PRO A 43 -24.44 -23.95 9.08
C PRO A 43 -23.41 -22.89 8.68
N PRO A 44 -22.18 -23.28 8.28
CA PRO A 44 -21.14 -22.33 7.92
C PRO A 44 -21.72 -21.40 6.86
N ASN A 45 -21.74 -20.12 7.18
CA ASN A 45 -22.14 -19.11 6.21
C ASN A 45 -20.97 -19.04 5.21
N THR A 46 -21.04 -19.81 4.13
CA THR A 46 -19.95 -20.09 3.19
C THR A 46 -19.32 -18.80 2.62
N LEU A 47 -20.12 -17.75 2.45
CA LEU A 47 -19.67 -16.41 2.06
C LEU A 47 -18.82 -15.71 3.13
N ALA A 48 -19.13 -15.90 4.42
CA ALA A 48 -18.36 -15.30 5.51
C ALA A 48 -17.04 -16.06 5.77
N GLU A 49 -17.01 -17.38 5.54
CA GLU A 49 -15.77 -18.17 5.61
C GLU A 49 -14.84 -17.91 4.43
N SER A 50 -15.36 -17.86 3.20
CA SER A 50 -14.57 -17.47 2.01
C SER A 50 -14.02 -16.04 2.12
N SER A 51 -14.79 -15.10 2.67
CA SER A 51 -14.34 -13.73 2.95
C SER A 51 -13.26 -13.64 4.05
N LYS A 52 -13.18 -14.62 4.95
CA LYS A 52 -12.09 -14.72 5.93
C LYS A 52 -10.82 -15.33 5.33
N ARG A 53 -10.98 -16.24 4.37
CA ARG A 53 -9.85 -16.86 3.65
C ARG A 53 -9.06 -15.87 2.80
N LEU A 54 -9.69 -14.84 2.25
CA LEU A 54 -9.04 -13.83 1.38
C LEU A 54 -8.57 -12.58 2.12
N GLN A 55 -8.06 -12.74 3.34
CA GLN A 55 -7.48 -11.64 4.11
C GLN A 55 -5.96 -11.65 4.02
N SER A 56 -5.39 -10.53 3.58
CA SER A 56 -3.93 -10.37 3.56
C SER A 56 -3.31 -10.60 4.93
N SER A 57 -2.19 -11.32 4.93
CA SER A 57 -1.41 -11.71 6.09
C SER A 57 0.04 -11.27 5.91
N PHE A 58 0.59 -10.65 6.95
CA PHE A 58 1.95 -10.11 6.98
C PHE A 58 2.67 -10.58 8.26
N VAL A 59 4.00 -10.60 8.22
CA VAL A 59 4.81 -10.87 9.43
C VAL A 59 4.56 -9.77 10.45
N LYS A 60 4.42 -10.16 11.72
CA LYS A 60 4.36 -9.20 12.82
C LYS A 60 5.77 -8.92 13.31
N PRO A 61 6.16 -7.65 13.48
CA PRO A 61 7.43 -7.32 14.10
C PRO A 61 7.56 -7.95 15.50
N THR A 62 8.77 -8.35 15.88
CA THR A 62 9.06 -8.93 17.20
C THR A 62 8.91 -7.86 18.28
N GLN A 63 8.65 -8.29 19.52
CA GLN A 63 8.54 -7.34 20.65
C GLN A 63 9.84 -6.56 20.86
N ASN A 64 10.99 -7.23 20.70
CA ASN A 64 12.31 -6.59 20.79
C ASN A 64 12.45 -5.43 19.79
N TYR A 65 12.11 -5.65 18.53
CA TYR A 65 12.11 -4.61 17.51
C TYR A 65 11.18 -3.44 17.85
N LEU A 66 10.00 -3.73 18.40
CA LEU A 66 9.04 -2.68 18.81
C LEU A 66 9.55 -1.83 19.97
N ASP A 67 10.35 -2.39 20.87
CA ASP A 67 10.89 -1.65 22.00
C ASP A 67 12.13 -0.85 21.59
N GLN A 68 12.99 -1.40 20.73
CA GLN A 68 14.11 -0.70 20.10
C GLN A 68 13.63 0.53 19.29
N THR A 69 12.63 0.36 18.43
CA THR A 69 12.11 1.48 17.61
C THR A 69 11.46 2.59 18.43
N LYS A 70 10.84 2.26 19.58
CA LYS A 70 10.34 3.28 20.52
C LYS A 70 11.49 4.02 21.19
N MET A 71 12.55 3.30 21.59
CA MET A 71 13.74 3.89 22.18
C MET A 71 14.37 4.88 21.20
N LEU A 72 14.65 4.45 19.97
CA LEU A 72 15.19 5.29 18.90
C LEU A 72 14.32 6.54 18.65
N ALA A 73 13.01 6.36 18.55
CA ALA A 73 12.09 7.48 18.35
C ALA A 73 12.10 8.50 19.50
N SER A 74 12.54 8.09 20.70
CA SER A 74 12.64 8.95 21.90
C SER A 74 14.03 9.51 22.16
N THR A 75 15.08 8.91 21.63
CA THR A 75 16.46 9.28 21.95
C THR A 75 17.18 9.97 20.79
N VAL A 76 16.84 9.63 19.54
CA VAL A 76 17.54 10.14 18.36
C VAL A 76 17.03 11.56 18.04
N PRO A 77 17.90 12.58 18.08
CA PRO A 77 17.54 13.94 17.68
C PRO A 77 17.26 14.02 16.18
N LEU A 78 16.24 14.79 15.80
CA LEU A 78 15.94 15.08 14.40
C LEU A 78 16.89 16.15 13.87
N LEU A 79 17.61 15.83 12.79
CA LEU A 79 18.49 16.79 12.12
C LEU A 79 17.68 17.88 11.42
N ARG A 80 18.07 19.14 11.66
CA ARG A 80 17.50 20.34 11.04
C ARG A 80 18.60 21.33 10.64
N PRO A 81 18.52 21.96 9.46
CA PRO A 81 17.54 21.72 8.38
C PRO A 81 17.67 20.31 7.79
N ILE A 82 16.63 19.82 7.11
CA ILE A 82 16.67 18.51 6.46
C ILE A 82 17.64 18.59 5.27
N PRO A 83 18.64 17.69 5.19
CA PRO A 83 19.58 17.69 4.08
C PRO A 83 18.86 17.41 2.75
N PRO A 84 19.16 18.13 1.66
CA PRO A 84 18.57 17.86 0.34
C PRO A 84 18.71 16.41 -0.12
N GLU A 85 19.78 15.74 0.31
CA GLU A 85 20.09 14.34 0.03
C GLU A 85 19.07 13.39 0.66
N ALA A 86 18.43 13.76 1.78
CA ALA A 86 17.36 12.97 2.38
C ALA A 86 16.12 12.88 1.47
N ALA A 87 15.96 13.81 0.53
CA ALA A 87 14.91 13.70 -0.49
C ALA A 87 15.26 12.71 -1.60
N ILE A 88 16.53 12.33 -1.77
CA ILE A 88 16.96 11.43 -2.83
C ILE A 88 16.76 9.99 -2.37
N PHE A 89 15.78 9.31 -2.95
CA PHE A 89 15.65 7.86 -2.77
C PHE A 89 16.81 7.16 -3.49
N THR A 90 17.80 6.69 -2.75
CA THR A 90 18.94 5.99 -3.31
C THR A 90 18.48 4.72 -4.03
N GLU A 91 18.96 4.48 -5.25
CA GLU A 91 18.77 3.25 -6.03
C GLU A 91 19.35 1.99 -5.35
N SER A 92 19.88 2.12 -4.12
CA SER A 92 20.48 1.06 -3.32
C SER A 92 19.52 -0.11 -3.00
N TYR A 93 18.28 -0.07 -3.46
CA TYR A 93 17.30 -1.15 -3.35
C TYR A 93 17.00 -1.88 -4.67
N ALA A 94 17.38 -1.31 -5.83
CA ALA A 94 17.04 -1.83 -7.15
C ALA A 94 18.17 -2.64 -7.80
N ASP A 95 19.44 -2.25 -7.60
CA ASP A 95 20.62 -2.97 -8.10
C ASP A 95 21.56 -3.33 -6.95
N ARG A 96 21.45 -4.57 -6.47
CA ARG A 96 22.47 -5.18 -5.62
C ARG A 96 22.89 -6.51 -6.24
N PRO A 97 24.04 -6.56 -6.94
CA PRO A 97 24.51 -7.80 -7.57
C PRO A 97 24.81 -8.92 -6.55
N ASN A 98 24.96 -8.58 -5.27
CA ASN A 98 25.29 -9.52 -4.19
C ASN A 98 24.08 -10.04 -3.40
N LEU A 99 22.85 -9.63 -3.72
CA LEU A 99 21.64 -10.10 -3.04
C LEU A 99 21.00 -11.29 -3.77
N ASP A 100 20.57 -12.30 -3.00
CA ASP A 100 19.89 -13.50 -3.51
C ASP A 100 18.53 -13.13 -4.14
N GLU A 101 18.27 -13.45 -5.41
CA GLU A 101 17.08 -12.96 -6.13
C GLU A 101 15.74 -13.29 -5.42
N LEU A 102 14.97 -12.25 -5.06
CA LEU A 102 13.59 -12.41 -4.59
C LEU A 102 12.67 -12.81 -5.75
N THR A 103 11.82 -13.80 -5.53
CA THR A 103 10.89 -14.31 -6.55
C THR A 103 9.44 -14.27 -6.08
N CYS A 104 8.49 -14.19 -7.02
CA CYS A 104 7.08 -14.50 -6.73
C CYS A 104 6.83 -16.01 -6.94
N PRO A 105 5.97 -16.65 -6.12
CA PRO A 105 5.70 -18.07 -6.23
C PRO A 105 4.95 -18.35 -7.52
N ARG A 106 5.45 -19.26 -8.35
CA ARG A 106 4.75 -19.74 -9.54
C ARG A 106 3.81 -20.88 -9.16
N ARG A 107 2.65 -20.91 -9.81
CA ARG A 107 1.70 -22.02 -9.63
C ARG A 107 2.33 -23.32 -10.13
N PRO A 108 2.33 -24.41 -9.32
CA PRO A 108 2.71 -25.72 -9.82
C PRO A 108 1.90 -26.12 -11.05
N LYS A 109 2.52 -26.85 -11.98
CA LYS A 109 1.77 -27.43 -13.10
C LYS A 109 0.68 -28.35 -12.54
N TRP A 110 -0.53 -28.18 -13.06
CA TRP A 110 -1.68 -29.00 -12.71
C TRP A 110 -2.33 -29.50 -14.00
N ARG A 111 -3.10 -30.59 -13.89
CA ARG A 111 -3.78 -31.23 -15.00
C ARG A 111 -5.23 -31.53 -14.63
N TYR A 112 -6.11 -31.65 -15.62
CA TYR A 112 -7.55 -31.86 -15.41
C TYR A 112 -7.89 -33.21 -14.75
N ASP A 113 -7.00 -34.21 -14.83
CA ASP A 113 -7.14 -35.51 -14.17
C ASP A 113 -6.80 -35.46 -12.67
N MET A 114 -6.15 -34.40 -12.19
CA MET A 114 -5.78 -34.28 -10.79
C MET A 114 -6.98 -33.95 -9.91
N SER A 115 -7.07 -34.60 -8.75
CA SER A 115 -8.08 -34.22 -7.77
C SER A 115 -7.81 -32.82 -7.22
N LYS A 116 -8.87 -32.09 -6.86
CA LYS A 116 -8.75 -30.78 -6.19
C LYS A 116 -7.82 -30.83 -4.97
N LYS A 117 -7.90 -31.90 -4.18
CA LYS A 117 -7.07 -32.07 -2.97
C LYS A 117 -5.60 -32.20 -3.31
N ASP A 118 -5.25 -32.90 -4.38
CA ASP A 118 -3.86 -33.06 -4.80
C ASP A 118 -3.28 -31.75 -5.33
N VAL A 119 -4.07 -30.99 -6.11
CA VAL A 119 -3.68 -29.64 -6.57
C VAL A 119 -3.45 -28.71 -5.39
N GLU A 120 -4.40 -28.66 -4.45
CA GLU A 120 -4.29 -27.81 -3.26
C GLU A 120 -3.06 -28.19 -2.40
N ARG A 121 -2.81 -29.49 -2.18
CA ARG A 121 -1.64 -29.98 -1.45
C ARG A 121 -0.32 -29.59 -2.13
N ASN A 122 -0.26 -29.68 -3.46
CA ASN A 122 0.95 -29.31 -4.21
C ASN A 122 1.20 -27.79 -4.14
N GLU A 123 0.16 -26.99 -4.29
CA GLU A 123 0.23 -25.52 -4.15
C GLU A 123 0.69 -25.12 -2.74
N GLU A 124 0.14 -25.74 -1.70
CA GLU A 124 0.51 -25.51 -0.31
C GLU A 124 1.98 -25.89 -0.03
N GLY A 125 2.42 -27.04 -0.53
CA GLY A 125 3.80 -27.51 -0.37
C GLY A 125 4.82 -26.59 -1.02
N LEU A 126 4.56 -26.11 -2.25
CA LEU A 126 5.45 -25.17 -2.94
C LEU A 126 5.47 -23.81 -2.23
N HIS A 127 4.28 -23.28 -1.89
CA HIS A 127 4.17 -21.98 -1.25
C HIS A 127 4.87 -21.95 0.12
N LYS A 128 4.78 -23.04 0.89
CA LYS A 128 5.49 -23.15 2.18
C LYS A 128 7.01 -23.06 2.01
N LYS A 129 7.58 -23.81 1.05
CA LYS A 129 9.03 -23.77 0.75
C LYS A 129 9.47 -22.39 0.29
N TRP A 130 8.69 -21.77 -0.60
CA TRP A 130 8.96 -20.42 -1.09
C TRP A 130 8.92 -19.37 0.04
N LEU A 131 7.97 -19.47 0.98
CA LEU A 131 7.92 -18.60 2.16
C LEU A 131 9.19 -18.71 3.01
N GLU A 132 9.63 -19.94 3.30
CA GLU A 132 10.84 -20.19 4.09
C GLU A 132 12.08 -19.59 3.42
N GLN A 133 12.24 -19.80 2.11
CA GLN A 133 13.35 -19.21 1.32
C GLN A 133 13.30 -17.68 1.32
N THR A 134 12.14 -17.10 1.06
CA THR A 134 11.96 -15.64 1.01
C THR A 134 12.26 -14.99 2.35
N ASP A 135 11.85 -15.63 3.46
CA ASP A 135 12.15 -15.14 4.81
C ASP A 135 13.65 -15.18 5.11
N THR A 136 14.35 -16.24 4.71
CA THR A 136 15.80 -16.33 4.88
C THR A 136 16.53 -15.21 4.12
N ILE A 137 16.13 -14.94 2.88
CA ILE A 137 16.71 -13.87 2.05
C ILE A 137 16.46 -12.49 2.69
N LEU A 138 15.22 -12.23 3.11
CA LEU A 138 14.87 -10.93 3.70
C LEU A 138 15.51 -10.72 5.08
N GLU A 139 15.67 -11.76 5.89
CA GLU A 139 16.35 -11.65 7.17
C GLU A 139 17.85 -11.42 6.98
N LYS A 140 18.48 -12.09 6.00
CA LYS A 140 19.87 -11.81 5.60
C LYS A 140 20.03 -10.34 5.18
N TRP A 141 19.19 -9.85 4.27
CA TRP A 141 19.19 -8.45 3.85
C TRP A 141 18.97 -7.45 5.00
N ARG A 142 18.14 -7.83 5.98
CA ARG A 142 17.86 -7.00 7.16
C ARG A 142 19.07 -6.93 8.10
N LEU A 143 19.81 -8.03 8.22
CA LEU A 143 21.01 -8.14 9.07
C LEU A 143 22.29 -7.66 8.39
N GLU A 144 22.27 -7.39 7.08
CA GLU A 144 23.38 -6.77 6.37
C GLU A 144 23.69 -5.39 6.94
N VAL A 145 24.78 -5.33 7.72
CA VAL A 145 25.39 -4.09 8.20
C VAL A 145 25.84 -3.30 6.97
N VAL A 146 25.34 -2.08 6.83
CA VAL A 146 25.98 -1.10 5.94
C VAL A 146 27.17 -0.61 6.73
N GLU A 147 28.40 -0.84 6.24
CA GLU A 147 29.56 -0.21 6.87
C GLU A 147 29.35 1.30 6.81
N PRO A 148 29.41 2.01 7.96
CA PRO A 148 29.30 3.45 7.95
C PRO A 148 30.44 4.02 7.10
N GLU A 149 30.15 5.01 6.28
CA GLU A 149 31.21 5.85 5.69
C GLU A 149 32.06 6.42 6.84
N ASP A 150 33.37 6.56 6.63
CA ASP A 150 34.43 6.72 7.63
C ASP A 150 34.27 7.88 8.66
N ASP A 151 33.22 8.70 8.55
CA ASP A 151 32.96 9.91 9.34
C ASP A 151 31.82 9.80 10.40
N ILE A 152 31.28 8.59 10.68
CA ILE A 152 30.22 8.41 11.69
C ILE A 152 30.75 7.72 12.96
N ASP A 153 30.66 8.39 14.10
CA ASP A 153 30.99 7.83 15.42
C ASP A 153 30.30 6.48 15.67
N GLN A 154 31.02 5.50 16.25
CA GLN A 154 30.53 4.13 16.48
C GLN A 154 29.22 4.06 17.30
N GLU A 155 29.03 4.94 18.29
CA GLU A 155 27.77 5.01 19.07
C GLU A 155 26.58 5.52 18.24
N SER A 156 26.83 6.40 17.27
CA SER A 156 25.81 6.85 16.32
C SER A 156 25.49 5.74 15.32
N ALA A 157 26.50 5.00 14.85
CA ALA A 157 26.35 3.89 13.92
C ALA A 157 25.51 2.72 14.49
N GLU A 158 25.63 2.42 15.79
CA GLU A 158 24.81 1.39 16.46
C GLU A 158 23.33 1.76 16.55
N ALA A 159 23.00 3.05 16.71
CA ALA A 159 21.61 3.53 16.73
C ALA A 159 20.91 3.42 15.35
N TYR A 160 21.68 3.42 14.25
CA TYR A 160 21.19 3.29 12.87
C TYR A 160 21.26 1.86 12.30
N SER A 161 21.79 0.89 13.05
CA SER A 161 22.16 -0.43 12.52
C SER A 161 20.99 -1.38 12.24
N ILE A 162 19.79 -1.13 12.78
CA ILE A 162 18.66 -2.06 12.63
C ILE A 162 17.78 -1.62 11.46
N ARG A 163 17.96 -2.28 10.31
CA ARG A 163 17.02 -2.12 9.19
C ARG A 163 15.65 -2.69 9.55
N SER A 164 14.63 -1.99 9.10
CA SER A 164 13.25 -2.40 9.26
C SER A 164 12.93 -3.63 8.39
N PRO A 165 12.07 -4.54 8.87
CA PRO A 165 11.68 -5.70 8.07
C PRO A 165 10.90 -5.28 6.82
N SER A 166 10.99 -6.06 5.75
CA SER A 166 10.12 -5.92 4.58
C SER A 166 8.88 -6.81 4.73
N SER A 167 7.70 -6.28 4.42
CA SER A 167 6.45 -7.05 4.42
C SER A 167 6.05 -7.49 3.01
N PHE A 168 5.53 -8.71 2.89
CA PHE A 168 4.94 -9.24 1.66
C PHE A 168 3.77 -10.17 1.99
N GLU A 169 2.93 -10.47 0.99
CA GLU A 169 1.74 -11.31 1.22
C GLU A 169 2.11 -12.75 1.56
N ARG A 170 1.59 -13.23 2.69
CA ARG A 170 1.80 -14.61 3.17
C ARG A 170 0.62 -15.54 2.98
N ASN A 171 -0.53 -15.02 2.53
CA ASN A 171 -1.72 -15.82 2.35
C ASN A 171 -1.78 -16.41 0.92
N LEU A 172 -1.68 -17.74 0.83
CA LEU A 172 -1.77 -18.49 -0.43
C LEU A 172 -3.06 -18.21 -1.20
N GLU A 173 -4.18 -17.95 -0.52
CA GLU A 173 -5.45 -17.67 -1.19
C GLU A 173 -5.43 -16.38 -2.02
N VAL A 174 -4.61 -15.40 -1.59
CA VAL A 174 -4.42 -14.15 -2.31
C VAL A 174 -3.50 -14.37 -3.50
N TRP A 175 -2.42 -15.15 -3.34
CA TRP A 175 -1.55 -15.59 -4.45
C TRP A 175 -2.31 -16.39 -5.51
N ARG A 176 -3.24 -17.27 -5.10
CA ARG A 176 -4.16 -17.98 -6.00
C ARG A 176 -4.99 -17.02 -6.86
N GLN A 177 -5.33 -15.83 -6.37
CA GLN A 177 -6.03 -14.83 -7.20
C GLN A 177 -5.11 -14.25 -8.28
N LEU A 178 -3.86 -13.96 -7.94
CA LEU A 178 -2.88 -13.50 -8.93
C LEU A 178 -2.67 -14.55 -10.02
N TRP A 179 -2.49 -15.83 -9.65
CA TRP A 179 -2.31 -16.91 -10.62
C TRP A 179 -3.50 -17.01 -11.58
N ARG A 180 -4.74 -16.93 -11.09
CA ARG A 180 -5.93 -16.95 -11.95
C ARG A 180 -5.94 -15.79 -12.95
N VAL A 181 -5.59 -14.59 -12.50
CA VAL A 181 -5.58 -13.39 -13.36
C VAL A 181 -4.52 -13.53 -14.44
N THR A 182 -3.30 -13.95 -14.08
CA THR A 182 -2.20 -14.06 -15.04
C THR A 182 -2.30 -15.27 -15.97
N GLU A 183 -3.03 -16.31 -15.57
CA GLU A 183 -3.33 -17.47 -16.43
C GLU A 183 -4.41 -17.18 -17.46
N ILE A 184 -5.47 -16.45 -17.08
CA ILE A 184 -6.65 -16.23 -17.92
C ILE A 184 -6.49 -15.01 -18.85
N SER A 185 -5.64 -14.04 -18.48
CA SER A 185 -5.49 -12.79 -19.24
C SER A 185 -4.47 -12.92 -20.36
N GLN A 186 -4.80 -12.40 -21.55
CA GLN A 186 -3.87 -12.31 -22.66
C GLN A 186 -2.95 -11.09 -22.53
N ILE A 187 -3.48 -9.97 -22.03
CA ILE A 187 -2.73 -8.74 -21.73
C ILE A 187 -2.84 -8.45 -20.23
N ILE A 188 -1.74 -8.02 -19.62
CA ILE A 188 -1.69 -7.65 -18.19
C ILE A 188 -1.34 -6.17 -18.07
N LEU A 189 -2.24 -5.41 -17.45
CA LEU A 189 -1.98 -4.04 -17.01
C LEU A 189 -1.42 -4.09 -15.59
N VAL A 190 -0.17 -3.67 -15.42
CA VAL A 190 0.45 -3.54 -14.10
C VAL A 190 0.39 -2.08 -13.68
N LEU A 191 -0.45 -1.78 -12.69
CA LEU A 191 -0.63 -0.43 -12.20
C LEU A 191 0.43 -0.10 -11.14
N ILE A 192 1.09 1.03 -11.34
CA ILE A 192 2.18 1.52 -10.50
C ILE A 192 1.93 2.97 -10.11
N ASP A 193 2.19 3.33 -8.86
CA ASP A 193 2.01 4.69 -8.36
C ASP A 193 3.19 5.56 -8.81
N SER A 194 2.91 6.72 -9.42
CA SER A 194 3.95 7.63 -9.93
C SER A 194 4.86 8.22 -8.86
N ARG A 195 4.47 8.17 -7.58
CA ARG A 195 5.30 8.65 -6.48
C ARG A 195 6.54 7.78 -6.26
N CYS A 196 6.41 6.46 -6.38
CA CYS A 196 7.54 5.53 -6.22
C CYS A 196 7.34 4.30 -7.12
N PRO A 197 7.54 4.43 -8.45
CA PRO A 197 7.20 3.37 -9.40
C PRO A 197 7.94 2.05 -9.14
N LEU A 198 9.23 2.13 -8.77
CA LEU A 198 10.10 0.97 -8.53
C LEU A 198 9.67 0.13 -7.33
N LEU A 199 9.04 0.75 -6.32
CA LEU A 199 8.46 0.02 -5.19
C LEU A 199 7.28 -0.85 -5.64
N HIS A 200 6.52 -0.41 -6.64
CA HIS A 200 5.33 -1.07 -7.15
C HIS A 200 5.60 -2.07 -8.28
N TYR A 201 6.77 -1.99 -8.93
CA TYR A 201 7.23 -2.95 -9.93
C TYR A 201 8.61 -3.53 -9.58
N PRO A 202 8.69 -4.35 -8.51
CA PRO A 202 9.96 -4.96 -8.11
C PRO A 202 10.45 -6.00 -9.13
N PRO A 203 11.77 -6.30 -9.15
CA PRO A 203 12.34 -7.34 -10.00
C PRO A 203 11.64 -8.70 -9.86
N SER A 204 11.21 -9.04 -8.64
CA SER A 204 10.46 -10.27 -8.34
C SER A 204 9.16 -10.40 -9.15
N LEU A 205 8.48 -9.29 -9.43
CA LEU A 205 7.27 -9.23 -10.24
C LEU A 205 7.61 -9.18 -11.74
N ALA A 206 8.65 -8.43 -12.12
CA ALA A 206 9.11 -8.37 -13.51
C ALA A 206 9.53 -9.75 -14.02
N SER A 207 10.34 -10.49 -13.25
CA SER A 207 10.75 -11.87 -13.53
C SER A 207 9.54 -12.82 -13.59
N PHE A 208 8.56 -12.64 -12.70
CA PHE A 208 7.31 -13.43 -12.72
C PHE A 208 6.50 -13.24 -14.01
N LEU A 209 6.43 -12.00 -14.51
CA LEU A 209 5.65 -11.61 -15.69
C LEU A 209 6.44 -11.59 -17.01
N SER A 210 7.72 -11.96 -17.01
CA SER A 210 8.61 -11.87 -18.18
C SER A 210 8.08 -12.53 -19.46
N ASN A 211 7.32 -13.62 -19.34
CA ASN A 211 6.72 -14.33 -20.47
C ASN A 211 5.29 -13.85 -20.82
N ARG A 212 4.85 -12.71 -20.29
CA ARG A 212 3.51 -12.16 -20.49
C ARG A 212 3.57 -10.83 -21.24
N LYS A 213 2.48 -10.48 -21.92
CA LYS A 213 2.32 -9.17 -22.57
C LYS A 213 1.89 -8.16 -21.51
N VAL A 214 2.81 -7.29 -21.10
CA VAL A 214 2.63 -6.35 -19.99
C VAL A 214 2.61 -4.90 -20.48
N ILE A 215 1.70 -4.11 -19.93
CA ILE A 215 1.72 -2.64 -20.00
C ILE A 215 1.85 -2.12 -18.57
N LEU A 216 2.84 -1.26 -18.32
CA LEU A 216 2.91 -0.49 -17.09
C LEU A 216 1.99 0.71 -17.19
N VAL A 217 1.09 0.84 -16.22
CA VAL A 217 0.14 1.96 -16.12
C VAL A 217 0.56 2.81 -14.93
N LEU A 218 1.21 3.94 -15.23
CA LEU A 218 1.66 4.92 -14.26
C LEU A 218 0.46 5.77 -13.80
N THR A 219 0.03 5.58 -12.56
CA THR A 219 -1.15 6.24 -11.98
C THR A 219 -0.76 7.44 -11.11
N LYS A 220 -1.77 8.26 -10.78
CA LYS A 220 -1.63 9.43 -9.89
C LYS A 220 -0.65 10.48 -10.41
N THR A 221 -0.52 10.61 -11.73
CA THR A 221 0.40 11.57 -12.36
C THR A 221 -0.01 13.02 -12.12
N ASP A 222 -1.25 13.26 -11.72
CA ASP A 222 -1.76 14.52 -11.20
C ASP A 222 -1.05 14.97 -9.91
N ILE A 223 -0.64 14.03 -9.06
CA ILE A 223 0.05 14.32 -7.79
C ILE A 223 1.52 14.68 -8.03
N THR A 224 2.18 13.97 -8.94
CA THR A 224 3.62 14.13 -9.19
C THR A 224 3.94 15.23 -10.20
N GLY A 225 2.98 15.57 -11.06
CA GLY A 225 3.11 16.58 -12.10
C GLY A 225 3.81 16.05 -13.36
N PRO A 226 3.59 16.71 -14.52
CA PRO A 226 3.96 16.19 -15.83
C PRO A 226 5.47 16.04 -16.04
N LEU A 227 6.28 16.97 -15.50
CA LEU A 227 7.75 16.91 -15.64
C LEU A 227 8.31 15.62 -15.06
N ARG A 228 7.83 15.22 -13.87
CA ARG A 228 8.34 14.06 -13.14
C ARG A 228 7.74 12.77 -13.66
N SER A 229 6.44 12.78 -14.00
CA SER A 229 5.81 11.60 -14.59
C SER A 229 6.43 11.25 -15.94
N ASN A 230 6.78 12.25 -16.77
CA ASN A 230 7.49 12.02 -18.04
C ASN A 230 8.89 11.44 -17.82
N ALA A 231 9.65 11.99 -16.87
CA ALA A 231 10.98 11.46 -16.59
C ALA A 231 10.95 10.02 -16.06
N TRP A 232 9.93 9.65 -15.26
CA TRP A 232 9.71 8.25 -14.88
C TRP A 232 9.40 7.35 -16.08
N VAL A 233 8.61 7.84 -17.05
CA VAL A 233 8.34 7.10 -18.29
C VAL A 233 9.63 6.86 -19.07
N ASP A 234 10.46 7.88 -19.22
CA ASP A 234 11.73 7.78 -19.94
C ASP A 234 12.69 6.82 -19.25
N TYR A 235 12.80 6.91 -17.92
CA TYR A 235 13.60 5.99 -17.13
C TYR A 235 13.13 4.54 -17.28
N LEU A 236 11.84 4.26 -17.07
CA LEU A 236 11.31 2.90 -17.13
C LEU A 236 11.45 2.28 -18.53
N ARG A 237 11.31 3.08 -19.59
CA ARG A 237 11.54 2.64 -20.98
C ARG A 237 13.01 2.36 -21.27
N GLY A 238 13.91 3.17 -20.69
CA GLY A 238 15.36 2.99 -20.81
C GLY A 238 15.88 1.76 -20.05
N THR A 239 15.38 1.53 -18.84
CA THR A 239 15.82 0.42 -17.98
C THR A 239 15.26 -0.94 -18.42
N ILE A 240 14.03 -0.97 -18.98
CA ILE A 240 13.36 -2.22 -19.37
C ILE A 240 12.99 -2.17 -20.86
N PRO A 241 13.89 -2.65 -21.75
CA PRO A 241 13.65 -2.64 -23.19
C PRO A 241 12.35 -3.35 -23.59
N GLY A 242 11.59 -2.74 -24.49
CA GLY A 242 10.34 -3.29 -25.04
C GLY A 242 9.11 -3.17 -24.13
N LEU A 243 9.24 -2.60 -22.92
CA LEU A 243 8.13 -2.41 -22.00
C LEU A 243 7.33 -1.14 -22.35
N ARG A 244 6.01 -1.28 -22.47
CA ARG A 244 5.10 -0.15 -22.70
C ARG A 244 4.75 0.51 -21.38
N VAL A 245 4.89 1.83 -21.33
CA VAL A 245 4.54 2.65 -20.18
C VAL A 245 3.54 3.72 -20.63
N VAL A 246 2.38 3.74 -19.98
CA VAL A 246 1.28 4.68 -20.23
C VAL A 246 0.96 5.43 -18.94
N GLN A 247 0.66 6.72 -19.05
CA GLN A 247 0.25 7.54 -17.93
C GLN A 247 -1.27 7.63 -17.83
N VAL A 248 -1.83 7.56 -16.62
CA VAL A 248 -3.28 7.68 -16.40
C VAL A 248 -3.60 8.54 -15.19
N GLN A 249 -4.61 9.40 -15.36
CA GLN A 249 -5.31 10.11 -14.30
C GLN A 249 -6.72 9.54 -14.17
N SER A 250 -7.15 9.20 -12.96
CA SER A 250 -8.44 8.55 -12.70
C SER A 250 -9.48 9.46 -12.04
N TYR A 251 -9.11 10.70 -11.72
CA TYR A 251 -10.05 11.66 -11.14
C TYR A 251 -9.82 13.01 -11.81
N SER A 252 -10.92 13.66 -12.19
CA SER A 252 -10.92 15.06 -12.62
C SER A 252 -11.73 15.88 -11.62
N SER A 253 -11.29 17.10 -11.34
CA SER A 253 -12.06 18.01 -10.48
C SER A 253 -13.29 18.47 -11.25
N LYS A 254 -14.48 18.38 -10.66
CA LYS A 254 -15.65 19.03 -11.26
C LYS A 254 -15.43 20.54 -11.26
N GLU A 255 -15.65 21.18 -12.40
CA GLU A 255 -15.73 22.64 -12.47
C GLU A 255 -16.88 23.09 -11.56
N GLN A 256 -16.58 23.98 -10.61
CA GLN A 256 -17.60 24.55 -9.74
C GLN A 256 -18.45 25.51 -10.56
N GLY A 257 -19.77 25.30 -10.60
CA GLY A 257 -20.69 26.38 -10.91
C GLY A 257 -20.48 27.53 -9.92
N PHE A 258 -20.57 28.77 -10.40
CA PHE A 258 -20.24 30.03 -9.70
C PHE A 258 -20.83 30.24 -8.28
N TYR A 259 -21.70 29.35 -7.78
CA TYR A 259 -22.51 29.55 -6.57
C TYR A 259 -22.19 28.62 -5.39
N HIS A 260 -21.21 27.72 -5.47
CA HIS A 260 -20.92 26.79 -4.36
C HIS A 260 -19.48 26.88 -3.87
N GLN A 261 -19.27 27.64 -2.79
CA GLN A 261 -18.08 27.55 -1.91
C GLN A 261 -18.10 26.24 -1.11
N GLY A 262 -18.07 25.12 -1.81
CA GLY A 262 -18.04 23.76 -1.25
C GLY A 262 -16.75 23.03 -1.58
N ARG A 263 -16.49 21.93 -0.87
CA ARG A 263 -15.37 21.00 -1.09
C ARG A 263 -15.29 20.58 -2.57
N VAL A 264 -14.09 20.60 -3.17
CA VAL A 264 -13.88 20.16 -4.57
C VAL A 264 -14.39 18.72 -4.72
N GLU A 265 -15.40 18.52 -5.56
CA GLU A 265 -15.96 17.21 -5.86
C GLU A 265 -15.20 16.61 -7.06
N TYR A 266 -14.75 15.37 -6.95
CA TYR A 266 -13.99 14.69 -7.99
C TYR A 266 -14.87 13.67 -8.70
N GLU A 267 -14.83 13.66 -10.03
CA GLU A 267 -15.50 12.64 -10.85
C GLU A 267 -14.49 11.63 -11.41
N ALA A 268 -14.91 10.36 -11.48
CA ALA A 268 -14.10 9.27 -12.03
C ALA A 268 -14.09 9.38 -13.56
N ARG A 269 -13.13 10.13 -14.10
CA ARG A 269 -13.01 10.38 -15.53
C ARG A 269 -11.53 10.43 -15.92
N ILE A 270 -11.19 9.69 -16.97
CA ILE A 270 -9.87 9.75 -17.60
C ILE A 270 -9.90 10.85 -18.66
N PRO A 271 -8.90 11.76 -18.69
CA PRO A 271 -8.72 12.67 -19.82
C PRO A 271 -8.70 11.91 -21.14
N GLN A 272 -9.39 12.43 -22.17
CA GLN A 272 -9.57 11.71 -23.44
C GLN A 272 -8.23 11.28 -24.06
N THR A 273 -7.23 12.17 -24.05
CA THR A 273 -5.89 11.89 -24.56
C THR A 273 -5.21 10.70 -23.85
N LEU A 274 -5.29 10.64 -22.52
CA LEU A 274 -4.71 9.53 -21.74
C LEU A 274 -5.50 8.23 -21.94
N ARG A 275 -6.82 8.33 -22.18
CA ARG A 275 -7.66 7.19 -22.50
C ARG A 275 -7.28 6.60 -23.87
N GLU A 276 -7.10 7.45 -24.88
CA GLU A 276 -6.66 7.07 -26.22
C GLU A 276 -5.28 6.39 -26.17
N GLN A 277 -4.31 6.99 -25.46
CA GLN A 277 -2.99 6.37 -25.27
C GLN A 277 -3.04 4.98 -24.63
N LEU A 278 -3.91 4.78 -23.63
CA LEU A 278 -4.10 3.47 -23.00
C LEU A 278 -4.72 2.46 -23.98
N VAL A 279 -5.75 2.86 -24.72
CA VAL A 279 -6.41 1.99 -25.71
C VAL A 279 -5.44 1.66 -26.84
N ASP A 280 -4.66 2.61 -27.32
CA ASP A 280 -3.67 2.41 -28.39
C ASP A 280 -2.57 1.44 -27.95
N ALA A 281 -2.06 1.56 -26.72
CA ALA A 281 -1.09 0.62 -26.17
C ALA A 281 -1.66 -0.81 -26.05
N ILE A 282 -2.94 -0.95 -25.68
CA ILE A 282 -3.63 -2.24 -25.64
C ILE A 282 -3.81 -2.78 -27.07
N ARG A 283 -4.22 -1.93 -28.02
CA ARG A 283 -4.41 -2.29 -29.42
C ARG A 283 -3.11 -2.80 -30.04
N GLU A 284 -2.01 -2.11 -29.80
CA GLU A 284 -0.69 -2.49 -30.32
C GLU A 284 -0.25 -3.87 -29.80
N LEU A 285 -0.42 -4.15 -28.50
CA LEU A 285 -0.13 -5.47 -27.95
C LEU A 285 -1.10 -6.55 -28.45
N HIS A 286 -2.36 -6.20 -28.69
CA HIS A 286 -3.33 -7.10 -29.31
C HIS A 286 -2.90 -7.46 -30.74
N THR A 287 -2.47 -6.49 -31.54
CA THR A 287 -1.93 -6.74 -32.89
C THR A 287 -0.74 -7.69 -32.85
N GLN A 288 0.19 -7.51 -31.89
CA GLN A 288 1.31 -8.45 -31.73
C GLN A 288 0.89 -9.87 -31.33
N LEU A 289 -0.26 -10.03 -30.68
CA LEU A 289 -0.80 -11.34 -30.33
C LEU A 289 -1.50 -12.02 -31.53
N LEU A 290 -1.84 -11.27 -32.58
CA LEU A 290 -2.33 -11.84 -33.84
C LEU A 290 -1.22 -12.44 -34.70
N GLU A 291 0.04 -12.13 -34.40
CA GLU A 291 1.19 -12.67 -35.10
C GLU A 291 1.78 -13.89 -34.38
N PRO A 292 2.22 -14.93 -35.12
CA PRO A 292 2.86 -16.09 -34.53
C PRO A 292 4.18 -15.70 -33.85
N PRO A 293 4.47 -16.22 -32.65
CA PRO A 293 5.77 -16.02 -32.02
C PRO A 293 6.91 -16.57 -32.89
N GLU A 294 8.10 -15.98 -32.79
CA GLU A 294 9.30 -16.44 -33.53
C GLU A 294 9.55 -17.94 -33.38
N LYS A 295 9.32 -18.49 -32.19
CA LYS A 295 9.45 -19.94 -31.91
C LYS A 295 8.55 -20.79 -32.80
N GLU A 296 7.34 -20.33 -33.09
CA GLU A 296 6.41 -21.06 -33.97
C GLU A 296 6.74 -20.85 -35.45
N LYS A 297 7.28 -19.68 -35.82
CA LYS A 297 7.76 -19.43 -37.19
C LYS A 297 8.89 -20.37 -37.62
N THR A 298 9.74 -20.79 -36.69
CA THR A 298 10.84 -21.73 -36.99
C THR A 298 10.39 -23.14 -37.36
N ASN A 299 9.17 -23.55 -36.99
CA ASN A 299 8.66 -24.88 -37.26
C ASN A 299 7.45 -24.82 -38.21
N PRO A 300 7.57 -25.31 -39.46
CA PRO A 300 6.52 -25.16 -40.47
C PRO A 300 5.21 -25.88 -40.11
N GLU A 301 5.27 -27.01 -39.41
CA GLU A 301 4.07 -27.74 -38.98
C GLU A 301 3.32 -27.00 -37.88
N ARG A 302 4.05 -26.40 -36.93
CA ARG A 302 3.43 -25.62 -35.86
C ARG A 302 2.87 -24.31 -36.39
N LEU A 303 3.57 -23.66 -37.32
CA LEU A 303 3.09 -22.44 -37.97
C LEU A 303 1.78 -22.67 -38.71
N ARG A 304 1.63 -23.80 -39.41
CA ARG A 304 0.39 -24.16 -40.12
C ARG A 304 -0.80 -24.36 -39.19
N ASN A 305 -0.56 -24.91 -38.00
CA ASN A 305 -1.60 -25.18 -37.01
C ASN A 305 -1.75 -24.04 -35.98
N TRP A 306 -0.95 -22.99 -36.08
CA TRP A 306 -0.97 -21.90 -35.11
C TRP A 306 -2.21 -21.04 -35.30
N LYS A 307 -2.92 -20.80 -34.19
CA LYS A 307 -4.05 -19.88 -34.12
C LYS A 307 -3.74 -18.77 -33.11
N PRO A 308 -4.17 -17.52 -33.36
CA PRO A 308 -4.03 -16.44 -32.39
C PRO A 308 -4.70 -16.80 -31.05
N PRO A 309 -4.06 -16.50 -29.90
CA PRO A 309 -4.63 -16.71 -28.58
C PRO A 309 -5.68 -15.66 -28.18
N VAL A 310 -6.04 -14.76 -29.10
CA VAL A 310 -6.95 -13.62 -28.90
C VAL A 310 -8.01 -13.62 -29.99
N LYS A 311 -9.16 -13.01 -29.70
CA LYS A 311 -10.17 -12.65 -30.71
C LYS A 311 -9.53 -11.76 -31.78
N ARG A 312 -9.75 -12.05 -33.05
CA ARG A 312 -9.13 -11.37 -34.20
C ARG A 312 -9.67 -9.96 -34.39
N ASP A 313 -10.99 -9.86 -34.51
CA ASP A 313 -11.68 -8.60 -34.73
C ASP A 313 -12.28 -8.11 -33.42
N ILE A 314 -11.82 -6.95 -32.96
CA ILE A 314 -12.30 -6.30 -31.74
C ILE A 314 -12.86 -4.94 -32.11
N ASN A 315 -14.10 -4.69 -31.74
CA ASN A 315 -14.68 -3.35 -31.75
C ASN A 315 -14.10 -2.54 -30.57
N TRP A 316 -13.11 -1.72 -30.88
CA TRP A 316 -12.44 -0.81 -29.96
C TRP A 316 -13.27 0.42 -29.59
N GLY A 317 -14.54 0.48 -29.99
CA GLY A 317 -15.52 1.54 -29.69
C GLY A 317 -15.75 1.70 -28.18
N ILE A 318 -14.74 2.17 -27.49
CA ILE A 318 -14.73 2.55 -26.08
C ILE A 318 -15.23 4.02 -25.94
N ALA A 319 -15.44 4.71 -27.07
CA ALA A 319 -15.80 6.13 -27.12
C ALA A 319 -17.30 6.44 -27.17
N GLU A 320 -18.19 5.57 -27.67
CA GLU A 320 -19.61 5.90 -27.75
C GLU A 320 -20.52 4.67 -27.55
N SER A 321 -21.63 4.92 -26.86
CA SER A 321 -22.83 4.10 -26.71
C SER A 321 -22.93 3.20 -25.46
N VAL A 322 -23.62 3.77 -24.46
CA VAL A 322 -24.49 3.04 -23.52
C VAL A 322 -25.74 2.46 -24.25
N HIS A 323 -25.86 2.58 -25.58
CA HIS A 323 -27.06 2.21 -26.35
C HIS A 323 -26.83 1.31 -27.57
N ALA A 324 -25.68 0.65 -27.74
CA ALA A 324 -25.52 -0.38 -28.78
C ALA A 324 -26.02 -1.77 -28.29
N GLN A 325 -27.30 -1.85 -27.90
CA GLN A 325 -28.03 -3.12 -27.84
C GLN A 325 -28.88 -3.22 -29.10
N GLN A 326 -28.25 -3.48 -30.26
CA GLN A 326 -28.86 -4.04 -31.47
C GLN A 326 -27.87 -3.91 -32.64
N ALA A 327 -26.92 -4.84 -32.71
CA ALA A 327 -26.25 -5.16 -33.96
C ALA A 327 -25.88 -6.64 -33.91
N SER A 328 -26.89 -7.49 -34.06
CA SER A 328 -26.72 -8.90 -34.41
C SER A 328 -26.29 -8.96 -35.87
N ALA A 329 -24.98 -8.96 -36.10
CA ALA A 329 -24.39 -9.38 -37.36
C ALA A 329 -24.08 -10.88 -37.27
N ASN A 330 -24.63 -11.65 -38.21
CA ASN A 330 -24.37 -13.08 -38.39
C ASN A 330 -22.91 -13.31 -38.81
N HIS A 331 -21.98 -13.26 -37.86
CA HIS A 331 -20.65 -13.82 -38.04
C HIS A 331 -20.67 -15.30 -37.69
N GLU A 332 -20.22 -16.15 -38.61
CA GLU A 332 -19.84 -17.53 -38.30
C GLU A 332 -18.77 -17.49 -37.19
N VAL A 333 -19.14 -17.85 -35.98
CA VAL A 333 -18.22 -17.87 -34.84
C VAL A 333 -17.36 -19.12 -34.96
N ASP A 334 -16.06 -18.97 -35.22
CA ASP A 334 -15.10 -20.08 -35.11
C ASP A 334 -15.15 -20.61 -33.66
N PRO A 335 -15.60 -21.86 -33.41
CA PRO A 335 -15.74 -22.38 -32.06
C PRO A 335 -14.41 -22.50 -31.31
N GLU A 336 -13.27 -22.45 -32.01
CA GLU A 336 -11.93 -22.43 -31.40
C GLU A 336 -11.42 -21.01 -31.09
N GLU A 337 -12.07 -19.96 -31.58
CA GLU A 337 -11.67 -18.58 -31.30
C GLU A 337 -12.10 -18.15 -29.89
N PRO A 338 -11.24 -17.44 -29.12
CA PRO A 338 -11.65 -16.85 -27.86
C PRO A 338 -12.80 -15.84 -28.05
N PRO A 339 -13.88 -15.93 -27.26
CA PRO A 339 -15.06 -15.08 -27.45
C PRO A 339 -14.81 -13.59 -27.16
N PHE A 340 -13.80 -13.28 -26.34
CA PHE A 340 -13.44 -11.93 -25.92
C PHE A 340 -11.93 -11.83 -25.67
N LEU A 341 -11.39 -10.62 -25.76
CA LEU A 341 -10.05 -10.27 -25.25
C LEU A 341 -10.11 -10.12 -23.73
N THR A 342 -9.26 -10.83 -23.00
CA THR A 342 -9.16 -10.70 -21.54
C THR A 342 -7.94 -9.90 -21.12
N ILE A 343 -8.18 -8.83 -20.37
CA ILE A 343 -7.17 -7.93 -19.84
C ILE A 343 -7.18 -8.02 -18.32
N GLY A 344 -6.05 -8.39 -17.73
CA GLY A 344 -5.89 -8.53 -16.28
C GLY A 344 -5.30 -7.28 -15.66
N LEU A 345 -5.86 -6.82 -14.54
CA LEU A 345 -5.30 -5.74 -13.74
C LEU A 345 -4.53 -6.34 -12.56
N VAL A 346 -3.24 -6.01 -12.48
CA VAL A 346 -2.34 -6.41 -11.41
C VAL A 346 -1.72 -5.17 -10.78
N GLY A 347 -1.44 -5.22 -9.48
CA GLY A 347 -0.71 -4.15 -8.80
C GLY A 347 -0.92 -4.19 -7.29
N GLN A 348 -0.06 -3.50 -6.56
CA GLN A 348 -0.12 -3.43 -5.10
C GLN A 348 -1.42 -2.76 -4.60
N PRO A 349 -1.77 -2.92 -3.31
CA PRO A 349 -2.87 -2.15 -2.73
C PRO A 349 -2.73 -0.64 -2.97
N ASN A 350 -3.85 0.07 -3.11
CA ASN A 350 -3.91 1.53 -3.22
C ASN A 350 -3.21 2.21 -4.43
N VAL A 351 -2.65 1.47 -5.39
CA VAL A 351 -2.09 2.02 -6.63
C VAL A 351 -3.16 2.58 -7.59
N GLY A 352 -4.45 2.33 -7.35
CA GLY A 352 -5.54 2.90 -8.16
C GLY A 352 -6.27 1.94 -9.11
N LYS A 353 -6.13 0.62 -8.97
CA LYS A 353 -6.84 -0.39 -9.80
C LYS A 353 -8.34 -0.15 -9.93
N SER A 354 -9.05 -0.07 -8.81
CA SER A 354 -10.50 0.15 -8.82
C SER A 354 -10.87 1.56 -9.31
N SER A 355 -10.01 2.55 -9.09
CA SER A 355 -10.22 3.91 -9.62
C SER A 355 -10.11 3.92 -11.14
N LEU A 356 -9.10 3.24 -11.70
CA LEU A 356 -8.95 3.07 -13.15
C LEU A 356 -10.18 2.39 -13.75
N LEU A 357 -10.67 1.30 -13.14
CA LEU A 357 -11.88 0.62 -13.59
C LEU A 357 -13.09 1.57 -13.63
N ASN A 358 -13.37 2.26 -12.53
CA ASN A 358 -14.50 3.20 -12.49
C ASN A 358 -14.37 4.31 -13.54
N SER A 359 -13.15 4.78 -13.79
CA SER A 359 -12.90 5.84 -14.77
C SER A 359 -13.01 5.34 -16.22
N LEU A 360 -12.67 4.08 -16.48
CA LEU A 360 -12.87 3.43 -17.78
C LEU A 360 -14.36 3.20 -18.08
N PHE A 361 -15.15 2.88 -17.04
CA PHE A 361 -16.60 2.73 -17.15
C PHE A 361 -17.36 4.07 -17.15
N GLY A 362 -16.74 5.16 -16.68
CA GLY A 362 -17.39 6.45 -16.45
C GLY A 362 -18.38 6.45 -15.28
N GLU A 363 -18.44 5.37 -14.50
CA GLU A 363 -19.34 5.22 -13.35
C GLU A 363 -18.72 4.35 -12.25
N SER A 364 -19.20 4.50 -11.02
CA SER A 364 -18.68 3.79 -9.84
C SER A 364 -19.18 2.33 -9.77
N ARG A 365 -18.69 1.45 -10.65
CA ARG A 365 -19.02 0.00 -10.63
C ARG A 365 -18.30 -0.77 -9.53
N VAL A 366 -17.07 -0.37 -9.18
CA VAL A 366 -16.20 -1.06 -8.24
C VAL A 366 -15.98 -0.21 -6.99
N ARG A 367 -15.98 -0.84 -5.82
CA ARG A 367 -15.73 -0.15 -4.55
C ARG A 367 -14.25 0.23 -4.42
N ALA A 368 -13.95 1.52 -4.54
CA ALA A 368 -12.63 2.07 -4.25
C ALA A 368 -12.55 2.65 -2.82
N SER A 369 -11.38 2.57 -2.17
CA SER A 369 -11.09 3.36 -0.97
C SER A 369 -9.59 3.55 -0.79
N LYS A 370 -9.23 4.52 0.06
CA LYS A 370 -7.85 4.87 0.41
C LYS A 370 -7.18 3.86 1.37
N THR A 371 -7.94 2.99 2.03
CA THR A 371 -7.38 1.91 2.87
C THR A 371 -7.11 0.64 2.04
N PRO A 372 -5.96 -0.04 2.23
CA PRO A 372 -5.67 -1.33 1.60
C PRO A 372 -6.72 -2.42 1.86
N GLY A 373 -6.83 -3.40 0.95
CA GLY A 373 -7.63 -4.61 1.14
C GLY A 373 -9.14 -4.45 0.90
N LYS A 374 -9.55 -3.50 0.05
CA LYS A 374 -10.97 -3.30 -0.32
C LYS A 374 -11.46 -4.27 -1.37
N THR A 375 -10.73 -4.44 -2.47
CA THR A 375 -10.96 -5.54 -3.41
C THR A 375 -10.49 -6.83 -2.73
N LYS A 376 -11.44 -7.71 -2.39
CA LYS A 376 -11.17 -8.97 -1.69
C LYS A 376 -11.31 -10.20 -2.57
N HIS A 377 -12.03 -10.07 -3.69
CA HIS A 377 -12.34 -11.17 -4.58
C HIS A 377 -11.93 -10.80 -5.99
N TYR A 378 -11.47 -11.81 -6.72
CA TYR A 378 -11.38 -11.78 -8.16
C TYR A 378 -12.73 -11.37 -8.76
N GLN A 379 -12.71 -10.43 -9.70
CA GLN A 379 -13.91 -9.94 -10.37
C GLN A 379 -13.68 -9.90 -11.88
N THR A 380 -14.74 -10.20 -12.62
CA THR A 380 -14.78 -10.12 -14.08
C THR A 380 -15.77 -9.04 -14.46
N LEU A 381 -15.35 -8.07 -15.26
CA LEU A 381 -16.16 -6.95 -15.74
C LEU A 381 -16.02 -6.86 -17.26
N PHE A 382 -17.10 -6.63 -17.98
CA PHE A 382 -17.05 -6.43 -19.43
C PHE A 382 -17.03 -4.93 -19.72
N LEU A 383 -15.96 -4.45 -20.35
CA LEU A 383 -15.84 -3.07 -20.82
C LEU A 383 -16.70 -2.86 -22.07
N THR A 384 -16.59 -3.81 -23.00
CA THR A 384 -17.47 -4.01 -24.14
C THR A 384 -17.85 -5.49 -24.18
N PRO A 385 -18.83 -5.92 -25.00
CA PRO A 385 -19.14 -7.34 -25.18
C PRO A 385 -17.92 -8.19 -25.58
N GLU A 386 -16.91 -7.57 -26.18
CA GLU A 386 -15.71 -8.23 -26.72
C GLU A 386 -14.45 -8.03 -25.86
N ILE A 387 -14.49 -7.13 -24.87
CA ILE A 387 -13.35 -6.82 -24.00
C ILE A 387 -13.73 -7.10 -22.54
N ARG A 388 -13.07 -8.08 -21.96
CA ARG A 388 -13.24 -8.53 -20.58
C ARG A 388 -12.08 -8.04 -19.71
N LEU A 389 -12.39 -7.23 -18.71
CA LEU A 389 -11.46 -6.81 -17.67
C LEU A 389 -11.53 -7.76 -16.47
N VAL A 390 -10.39 -8.09 -15.90
CA VAL A 390 -10.26 -8.95 -14.73
C VAL A 390 -9.52 -8.21 -13.63
N ASP A 391 -10.17 -8.00 -12.48
CA ASP A 391 -9.57 -7.33 -11.31
C ASP A 391 -9.11 -8.34 -10.27
N CYS A 392 -7.90 -8.14 -9.74
CA CYS A 392 -7.35 -8.91 -8.64
C CYS A 392 -7.27 -8.08 -7.35
N PRO A 393 -7.42 -8.70 -6.15
CA PRO A 393 -7.03 -8.06 -4.90
C PRO A 393 -5.60 -7.50 -5.00
N GLY A 394 -5.37 -6.35 -4.38
CA GLY A 394 -4.01 -5.80 -4.32
C GLY A 394 -3.07 -6.73 -3.57
N LEU A 395 -1.94 -7.07 -4.19
CA LEU A 395 -0.98 -8.02 -3.65
C LEU A 395 0.35 -7.32 -3.37
N VAL A 396 0.89 -7.53 -2.17
CA VAL A 396 2.21 -7.00 -1.78
C VAL A 396 3.26 -8.02 -2.16
N MET A 397 4.11 -7.67 -3.13
CA MET A 397 5.18 -8.53 -3.63
C MET A 397 6.40 -8.45 -2.68
N PRO A 398 7.23 -9.51 -2.59
CA PRO A 398 8.52 -9.43 -1.93
C PRO A 398 9.40 -8.38 -2.62
N ASN A 399 9.98 -7.50 -1.81
CA ASN A 399 10.87 -6.44 -2.27
C ASN A 399 11.87 -6.08 -1.17
N TYR A 400 13.04 -5.58 -1.53
CA TYR A 400 14.06 -5.07 -0.61
C TYR A 400 13.75 -3.64 -0.20
N VAL A 401 12.64 -3.47 0.51
CA VAL A 401 12.16 -2.13 0.90
C VAL A 401 11.77 -2.18 2.37
N PRO A 402 12.20 -1.20 3.19
CA PRO A 402 11.83 -1.17 4.60
C PRO A 402 10.32 -0.97 4.78
N MET A 403 9.76 -1.51 5.86
CA MET A 403 8.33 -1.41 6.17
C MET A 403 7.80 0.02 6.11
N GLU A 404 8.57 1.00 6.58
CA GLU A 404 8.22 2.42 6.63
C GLU A 404 7.86 2.92 5.24
N MET A 405 8.67 2.61 4.23
CA MET A 405 8.41 2.94 2.83
C MET A 405 7.14 2.27 2.29
N GLN A 406 6.86 1.03 2.70
CA GLN A 406 5.62 0.34 2.31
C GLN A 406 4.38 0.99 2.97
N VAL A 407 4.52 1.47 4.20
CA VAL A 407 3.47 2.21 4.91
C VAL A 407 3.26 3.59 4.27
N LEU A 408 4.33 4.32 3.96
CA LEU A 408 4.27 5.62 3.30
C LEU A 408 3.67 5.54 1.90
N SER A 409 3.98 4.49 1.14
CA SER A 409 3.38 4.25 -0.18
C SER A 409 1.91 3.79 -0.10
N GLY A 410 1.38 3.59 1.11
CA GLY A 410 0.01 3.17 1.34
C GLY A 410 -0.25 1.70 0.97
N VAL A 411 0.80 0.88 0.88
CA VAL A 411 0.73 -0.56 0.58
C VAL A 411 0.24 -1.32 1.82
N LEU A 412 0.81 -0.98 2.98
CA LEU A 412 0.42 -1.54 4.27
C LEU A 412 -0.61 -0.62 4.97
N PRO A 413 -1.68 -1.19 5.53
CA PRO A 413 -2.66 -0.39 6.27
C PRO A 413 -2.06 0.10 7.59
N ILE A 414 -1.91 1.42 7.75
CA ILE A 414 -1.33 2.05 8.95
C ILE A 414 -1.94 1.55 10.26
N SER A 415 -3.24 1.28 10.27
CA SER A 415 -3.97 0.77 11.43
C SER A 415 -3.53 -0.62 11.90
N ARG A 416 -2.78 -1.38 11.08
CA ARG A 416 -2.24 -2.70 11.42
C ARG A 416 -0.74 -2.68 11.74
N VAL A 417 -0.09 -1.53 11.57
CA VAL A 417 1.33 -1.35 11.83
C VAL A 417 1.52 -1.15 13.33
N SER A 418 2.32 -2.00 13.96
CA SER A 418 2.65 -1.89 15.39
C SER A 418 3.79 -0.92 15.66
N ALA A 419 4.75 -0.78 14.74
CA ALA A 419 5.91 0.11 14.89
C ALA A 419 5.64 1.52 14.34
N ILE A 420 4.54 2.14 14.77
CA ILE A 420 4.18 3.51 14.38
C ILE A 420 5.32 4.51 14.67
N PRO A 421 6.03 4.45 15.81
CA PRO A 421 7.15 5.35 16.07
C PRO A 421 8.27 5.27 15.02
N ALA A 422 8.57 4.08 14.50
CA ALA A 422 9.56 3.90 13.44
C ALA A 422 9.14 4.60 12.14
N CYS A 423 7.88 4.42 11.72
CA CYS A 423 7.35 5.10 10.53
C CYS A 423 7.31 6.63 10.70
N VAL A 424 7.03 7.11 11.91
CA VAL A 424 7.03 8.54 12.22
C VAL A 424 8.44 9.11 12.24
N HIS A 425 9.39 8.39 12.83
CA HIS A 425 10.80 8.76 12.80
C HIS A 425 11.31 8.86 11.36
N TYR A 426 11.02 7.85 10.53
CA TYR A 426 11.40 7.83 9.13
C TYR A 426 10.83 9.02 8.34
N ILE A 427 9.52 9.33 8.46
CA ILE A 427 8.96 10.49 7.74
C ILE A 427 9.52 11.82 8.27
N LEU A 428 9.90 11.92 9.54
CA LEU A 428 10.46 13.13 10.14
C LEU A 428 11.89 13.45 9.70
N GLN A 429 12.59 12.45 9.15
CA GLN A 429 13.85 12.64 8.44
C GLN A 429 13.62 13.22 7.04
N LEU A 430 12.45 12.98 6.44
CA LEU A 430 12.09 13.45 5.10
C LEU A 430 11.33 14.80 5.14
N LEU A 431 10.60 15.07 6.23
CA LEU A 431 9.67 16.18 6.35
C LEU A 431 9.71 16.85 7.73
N PRO A 432 9.71 18.20 7.80
CA PRO A 432 9.66 18.92 9.06
C PRO A 432 8.21 18.99 9.58
N LEU A 433 7.65 17.86 10.03
CA LEU A 433 6.24 17.80 10.42
C LEU A 433 5.92 18.72 11.61
N GLU A 434 6.87 18.96 12.50
CA GLU A 434 6.74 19.92 13.59
C GLU A 434 6.48 21.35 13.09
N GLU A 435 7.09 21.74 11.96
CA GLU A 435 6.85 23.04 11.32
C GLU A 435 5.53 23.04 10.53
N ILE A 436 5.32 21.99 9.73
CA ILE A 436 4.10 21.83 8.91
C ILE A 436 2.85 21.84 9.79
N PHE A 437 2.90 21.14 10.91
CA PHE A 437 1.81 21.11 11.87
C PHE A 437 1.84 22.27 12.87
N LYS A 438 2.84 23.16 12.83
CA LYS A 438 3.00 24.29 13.77
C LYS A 438 2.89 23.82 15.22
N LEU A 439 3.77 22.90 15.61
CA LEU A 439 3.81 22.30 16.93
C LEU A 439 4.71 23.10 17.87
N THR A 440 4.32 23.12 19.14
CA THR A 440 5.16 23.65 20.21
C THR A 440 5.85 22.48 20.91
N HIS A 441 7.15 22.63 21.17
CA HIS A 441 7.93 21.57 21.81
C HIS A 441 7.35 21.23 23.20
N PRO A 442 7.16 19.95 23.56
CA PRO A 442 6.57 19.56 24.85
C PRO A 442 7.30 20.18 26.06
N ASN A 443 8.64 20.17 26.03
CA ASN A 443 9.48 20.78 27.07
C ASN A 443 9.27 22.29 27.27
N ALA A 444 8.79 23.01 26.25
CA ALA A 444 8.48 24.44 26.34
C ALA A 444 7.12 24.71 27.00
N THR A 445 6.22 23.72 27.00
CA THR A 445 4.89 23.80 27.63
C THR A 445 4.85 23.34 29.08
N GLU A 446 5.90 22.69 29.59
CA GLU A 446 5.95 22.25 30.98
C GLU A 446 6.24 23.44 31.93
N PRO A 447 5.42 23.65 32.98
CA PRO A 447 5.75 24.62 34.00
C PRO A 447 7.07 24.21 34.68
N PRO A 448 7.94 25.18 35.06
CA PRO A 448 9.19 24.85 35.72
C PRO A 448 8.90 24.04 37.00
N VAL A 449 9.55 22.87 37.13
CA VAL A 449 9.43 22.02 38.31
C VAL A 449 9.92 22.83 39.52
N ALA A 450 9.03 23.12 40.46
CA ALA A 450 9.40 23.72 41.73
C ALA A 450 10.26 22.71 42.50
N ASP A 451 11.53 23.03 42.72
CA ASP A 451 12.41 22.24 43.57
C ASP A 451 11.97 22.39 45.03
N ASN A 452 11.12 21.49 45.50
CA ASN A 452 10.67 21.48 46.90
C ASN A 452 11.74 20.91 47.86
N ARG A 453 12.98 20.61 47.39
CA ARG A 453 14.05 20.04 48.23
C ARG A 453 15.07 21.06 48.74
N THR A 454 15.04 22.32 48.28
CA THR A 454 15.96 23.35 48.77
C THR A 454 15.22 24.57 49.30
N TRP A 455 15.26 24.78 50.62
CA TRP A 455 14.77 25.98 51.33
C TRP A 455 15.61 27.25 51.06
N ARG A 456 16.40 27.28 49.99
CA ARG A 456 17.16 28.48 49.58
C ARG A 456 16.50 29.09 48.35
N GLU A 457 15.91 30.26 48.54
CA GLU A 457 15.63 31.18 47.45
C GLU A 457 16.91 31.42 46.64
N GLY A 458 16.87 31.17 45.34
CA GLY A 458 17.81 31.83 44.41
C GLY A 458 18.78 30.99 43.60
N MET A 459 18.70 29.65 43.56
CA MET A 459 19.47 28.86 42.58
C MET A 459 18.56 27.97 41.73
N LYS A 460 17.87 28.59 40.77
CA LYS A 460 17.30 27.87 39.64
C LYS A 460 18.47 27.35 38.79
N ARG A 461 18.71 26.04 38.78
CA ARG A 461 19.47 25.44 37.68
C ARG A 461 18.64 25.67 36.42
N ALA A 462 19.02 26.67 35.62
CA ALA A 462 18.63 26.71 34.22
C ALA A 462 19.28 25.50 33.58
N VAL A 463 18.59 24.36 33.60
CA VAL A 463 18.93 23.29 32.68
C VAL A 463 18.61 23.88 31.32
N ASP A 464 19.63 24.15 30.51
CA ASP A 464 19.44 24.32 29.07
C ASP A 464 18.72 23.05 28.59
N LYS A 465 17.39 23.10 28.56
CA LYS A 465 16.59 22.00 28.01
C LYS A 465 16.93 22.03 26.53
N SER A 466 17.79 21.13 26.09
CA SER A 466 18.11 20.98 24.67
C SER A 466 16.79 20.82 23.91
N THR A 467 16.46 21.82 23.08
CA THR A 467 15.22 21.93 22.31
C THR A 467 15.31 21.19 20.98
N PHE A 468 16.10 20.11 20.90
CA PHE A 468 16.07 19.27 19.72
C PHE A 468 14.77 18.44 19.74
N TRP A 469 14.15 18.29 18.58
CA TRP A 469 12.96 17.48 18.45
C TRP A 469 13.35 16.01 18.32
N THR A 470 12.64 15.13 19.01
CA THR A 470 12.62 13.69 18.69
C THR A 470 11.30 13.31 18.02
N ALA A 471 11.23 12.12 17.43
CA ALA A 471 9.99 11.64 16.83
C ALA A 471 8.86 11.48 17.86
N MET A 472 9.21 11.11 19.10
CA MET A 472 8.27 11.04 20.21
C MET A 472 7.79 12.42 20.64
N ASP A 473 8.65 13.45 20.65
CA ASP A 473 8.23 14.82 20.97
C ASP A 473 7.21 15.35 19.99
N VAL A 474 7.40 15.09 18.69
CA VAL A 474 6.42 15.45 17.64
C VAL A 474 5.08 14.75 17.89
N LEU A 475 5.09 13.45 18.20
CA LEU A 475 3.86 12.69 18.47
C LEU A 475 3.12 13.21 19.71
N VAL A 476 3.86 13.52 20.77
CA VAL A 476 3.31 14.07 22.01
C VAL A 476 2.74 15.47 21.77
N ALA A 477 3.49 16.35 21.10
CA ALA A 477 3.05 17.70 20.77
C ALA A 477 1.79 17.68 19.88
N PHE A 478 1.74 16.77 18.90
CA PHE A 478 0.56 16.59 18.05
C PHE A 478 -0.65 16.08 18.83
N ALA A 479 -0.46 15.09 19.72
CA ALA A 479 -1.51 14.59 20.60
C ALA A 479 -2.05 15.69 21.53
N ASN A 480 -1.16 16.48 22.13
CA ASN A 480 -1.50 17.62 22.99
C ASN A 480 -2.29 18.68 22.23
N LYS A 481 -1.83 19.06 21.04
CA LYS A 481 -2.53 20.02 20.16
C LYS A 481 -3.94 19.56 19.79
N LYS A 482 -4.17 18.25 19.70
CA LYS A 482 -5.49 17.67 19.42
C LYS A 482 -6.30 17.33 20.68
N GLY A 483 -5.75 17.52 21.88
CA GLY A 483 -6.39 17.13 23.14
C GLY A 483 -6.60 15.62 23.28
N TRP A 484 -5.76 14.80 22.64
CA TRP A 484 -5.88 13.35 22.69
C TRP A 484 -5.10 12.77 23.84
N VAL A 485 -5.83 12.18 24.78
CA VAL A 485 -5.27 11.56 25.98
C VAL A 485 -5.78 10.13 26.17
N THR A 486 -4.96 9.31 26.81
CA THR A 486 -5.28 7.93 27.16
C THR A 486 -6.29 7.88 28.30
N ALA A 487 -7.32 7.05 28.17
CA ALA A 487 -8.43 6.99 29.13
C ALA A 487 -8.02 6.57 30.56
N LYS A 488 -6.91 5.83 30.72
CA LYS A 488 -6.48 5.31 32.03
C LYS A 488 -5.56 6.25 32.80
N ALA A 489 -4.67 6.95 32.10
CA ALA A 489 -3.56 7.66 32.72
C ALA A 489 -3.51 9.15 32.38
N GLY A 490 -4.42 9.64 31.52
CA GLY A 490 -4.42 11.04 31.08
C GLY A 490 -3.20 11.44 30.25
N ARG A 491 -2.33 10.48 29.91
CA ARG A 491 -1.12 10.74 29.12
C ARG A 491 -1.47 11.02 27.66
N PRO A 492 -0.69 11.84 26.93
CA PRO A 492 -0.90 12.09 25.51
C PRO A 492 -0.96 10.77 24.71
N ASP A 493 -1.97 10.62 23.84
CA ASP A 493 -2.21 9.40 23.08
C ASP A 493 -1.38 9.38 21.78
N VAL A 494 -0.12 8.97 21.90
CA VAL A 494 0.85 8.89 20.79
C VAL A 494 0.44 7.88 19.71
N SER A 495 -0.24 6.79 20.08
CA SER A 495 -0.71 5.77 19.14
C SER A 495 -1.84 6.30 18.26
N ARG A 496 -2.76 7.05 18.85
CA ARG A 496 -3.80 7.75 18.11
C ARG A 496 -3.19 8.87 17.26
N ALA A 497 -2.24 9.62 17.81
CA ALA A 497 -1.50 10.65 17.09
C ALA A 497 -0.89 10.09 15.82
N GLY A 498 -0.02 9.08 15.89
CA GLY A 498 0.65 8.54 14.71
C GLY A 498 -0.30 7.94 13.66
N ASN A 499 -1.40 7.30 14.08
CA ASN A 499 -2.43 6.84 13.14
C ASN A 499 -3.18 8.00 12.45
N ALA A 500 -3.46 9.07 13.20
CA ALA A 500 -4.28 10.18 12.74
C ALA A 500 -3.46 11.32 12.10
N SER A 501 -2.14 11.31 12.25
CA SER A 501 -1.21 12.15 11.48
C SER A 501 -1.35 11.91 9.97
N LYS A 502 -2.13 10.90 9.55
CA LYS A 502 -2.40 10.59 8.13
C LYS A 502 -1.07 10.53 7.37
N ILE A 503 -0.09 9.86 7.97
CA ILE A 503 1.29 9.79 7.50
C ILE A 503 1.34 9.39 6.02
N SER A 504 0.43 8.51 5.58
CA SER A 504 0.28 8.07 4.19
C SER A 504 -0.23 9.14 3.20
N PHE A 505 -0.93 10.17 3.67
CA PHE A 505 -1.37 11.32 2.86
C PHE A 505 -0.29 12.40 2.79
N ILE A 506 0.49 12.54 3.86
CA ILE A 506 1.59 13.49 3.89
C ILE A 506 2.74 12.99 2.99
N SER A 507 2.90 11.68 2.87
CA SER A 507 3.76 11.05 1.86
C SER A 507 3.20 11.05 0.43
N GLU A 508 1.90 11.34 0.21
CA GLU A 508 1.36 11.59 -1.15
C GLU A 508 2.08 12.76 -1.82
N LEU A 509 2.64 13.65 -1.02
CA LEU A 509 3.16 14.91 -1.48
C LEU A 509 4.69 14.97 -1.64
N TYR A 510 5.44 14.06 -1.00
CA TYR A 510 6.90 14.22 -0.86
C TYR A 510 7.76 13.08 -1.41
N LEU A 511 7.21 11.90 -1.66
CA LEU A 511 7.96 10.77 -2.23
C LEU A 511 8.47 11.01 -3.66
N VAL A 512 8.36 12.22 -4.20
CA VAL A 512 8.51 12.51 -5.63
C VAL A 512 9.95 12.73 -6.09
N TYR A 513 10.93 12.13 -5.43
CA TYR A 513 12.33 12.36 -5.75
C TYR A 513 13.11 11.05 -5.83
N SER A 514 13.41 10.63 -7.07
CA SER A 514 14.73 10.10 -7.44
C SER A 514 14.79 9.80 -8.94
N ASN A 515 15.63 10.59 -9.64
CA ASN A 515 16.73 10.04 -10.43
C ASN A 515 17.80 11.15 -10.55
N ALA A 516 19.09 10.79 -10.51
CA ALA A 516 20.22 11.74 -10.64
C ALA A 516 20.16 12.55 -11.94
N HIS A 517 19.50 12.04 -12.98
CA HIS A 517 19.23 12.79 -14.22
C HIS A 517 18.09 13.83 -14.12
N CYS A 518 17.12 13.67 -13.21
CA CYS A 518 16.06 14.65 -12.97
C CYS A 518 16.51 15.86 -12.14
N VAL A 519 17.51 15.67 -11.28
CA VAL A 519 18.01 16.73 -10.39
C VAL A 519 18.75 17.82 -11.19
N SER A 520 19.45 17.45 -12.27
CA SER A 520 20.13 18.40 -13.16
C SER A 520 19.16 19.42 -13.80
N LEU A 521 17.96 18.99 -14.18
CA LEU A 521 16.95 19.86 -14.80
C LEU A 521 16.23 20.76 -13.77
N ALA A 522 16.06 20.33 -12.53
CA ALA A 522 15.39 21.12 -11.49
C ALA A 522 16.31 22.17 -10.84
N CYS A 523 17.60 21.86 -10.66
CA CYS A 523 18.57 22.78 -10.05
C CYS A 523 18.99 23.95 -10.94
N SER A 524 18.69 23.91 -12.25
CA SER A 524 19.05 24.99 -13.19
C SER A 524 18.03 26.14 -13.25
N SER A 525 16.81 25.97 -12.72
CA SER A 525 15.81 27.04 -12.67
C SER A 525 15.79 27.73 -11.29
N ARG A 526 16.27 28.96 -11.27
CA ARG A 526 16.49 29.83 -10.10
C ARG A 526 15.22 30.22 -9.34
N ARG A 527 15.42 30.45 -8.03
CA ARG A 527 14.71 31.40 -7.14
C ARG A 527 13.22 31.15 -6.86
N SER A 528 12.93 30.17 -6.00
CA SER A 528 11.77 30.27 -5.11
C SER A 528 12.09 29.62 -3.77
N SER A 529 12.01 30.40 -2.69
CA SER A 529 12.22 29.92 -1.32
C SER A 529 11.26 28.77 -0.97
N PRO A 530 11.69 27.75 -0.20
CA PRO A 530 10.85 26.61 0.22
C PRO A 530 9.52 26.99 0.89
N LEU A 531 9.46 28.20 1.46
CA LEU A 531 8.28 28.78 2.12
C LEU A 531 7.13 29.15 1.18
N GLY A 532 7.40 29.41 -0.11
CA GLY A 532 6.36 29.82 -1.07
C GLY A 532 5.44 28.69 -1.52
N LEU A 533 5.96 27.45 -1.54
CA LEU A 533 5.19 26.25 -1.87
C LEU A 533 4.31 25.82 -0.68
N LEU A 534 4.76 26.01 0.56
CA LEU A 534 4.00 25.66 1.78
C LEU A 534 2.69 26.47 1.95
N ALA A 535 2.60 27.69 1.41
CA ALA A 535 1.41 28.54 1.55
C ALA A 535 0.21 28.06 0.71
N SER A 536 0.44 27.53 -0.50
CA SER A 536 -0.60 26.94 -1.35
C SER A 536 -1.11 25.59 -0.79
N TRP A 537 -0.31 24.93 0.04
CA TRP A 537 -0.55 23.58 0.56
C TRP A 537 -1.47 23.53 1.78
N TYR A 538 -1.59 24.64 2.52
CA TYR A 538 -2.42 24.70 3.72
C TYR A 538 -3.91 24.53 3.42
N SER A 539 -4.39 25.03 2.27
CA SER A 539 -5.80 24.91 1.86
C SER A 539 -6.22 23.48 1.50
N PHE A 540 -5.28 22.61 1.09
CA PHE A 540 -5.60 21.24 0.67
C PHE A 540 -5.58 20.23 1.82
N ILE A 541 -4.75 20.45 2.85
CA ILE A 541 -4.62 19.54 4.02
C ILE A 541 -5.69 19.84 5.09
N VAL A 542 -6.15 21.09 5.18
CA VAL A 542 -7.13 21.55 6.19
C VAL A 542 -8.59 21.44 5.73
N SER A 543 -8.84 21.23 4.43
CA SER A 543 -10.17 20.96 3.84
C SER A 543 -10.49 19.46 3.75
#